data_AF-A0A352UB94-F1
#
_entry.id   AF-A0A352UB94-F1
#
_cell.length_a   1.000
_cell.length_b   1.000
_cell.length_c   1.000
_cell.angle_alpha   90.00
_cell.angle_beta   90.00
_cell.angle_gamma   90.00
#
_symmetry.space_group_name_H-M   'P 1'
#
loop_
_entity.id
_entity.type
_entity.pdbx_description
1 polymer ?
#
loop_
_entity_poly.entity_id
_entity_poly.type
_entity_poly.pdbx_seq_one_letter_code
_entity_poly.pdbx_strand_id
1 'polypeptide(L)'
;MFWIPPGGGVEREESLFVCAKREVMEETGVDVDRDRVSYVKQWVDTELDYHHVELFILVKSFCGKPAADDNSEISPFTLLISDARFLARDEMHDVSVYPEMLKNKF
;
A
#
# COMPACT_ATOMS: atom_id res chain seq x y z
N MET A 1 13.51 2.57 8.80
CA MET A 1 12.58 1.56 8.23
C MET A 1 11.18 1.97 8.65
N PHE A 2 10.23 1.96 7.73
CA PHE A 2 8.85 2.37 7.97
C PHE A 2 7.90 1.36 7.32
N TRP A 3 6.71 1.22 7.87
CA TRP A 3 5.64 0.39 7.33
C TRP A 3 4.74 1.23 6.45
N ILE A 4 4.37 0.70 5.30
CA ILE A 4 3.37 1.25 4.40
C ILE A 4 2.34 0.18 4.09
N PRO A 5 1.09 0.57 3.77
CA PRO A 5 0.19 -0.33 3.07
C PRO A 5 0.82 -0.76 1.74
N PRO A 6 0.56 -1.99 1.27
CA PRO A 6 0.98 -2.40 -0.05
C PRO A 6 0.32 -1.55 -1.14
N GLY A 7 1.01 -1.33 -2.25
CA GLY A 7 0.49 -0.49 -3.34
C GLY A 7 1.54 -0.07 -4.37
N GLY A 8 1.05 0.40 -5.50
CA GLY A 8 1.89 0.82 -6.62
C GLY A 8 1.11 1.59 -7.67
N GLY A 9 1.68 1.64 -8.88
CA GLY A 9 1.13 2.40 -9.99
C GLY A 9 -0.10 1.71 -10.61
N VAL A 10 -1.09 2.51 -11.02
CA VAL A 10 -2.22 2.01 -11.80
C VAL A 10 -1.76 1.74 -13.23
N GLU A 11 -2.02 0.54 -13.73
CA GLU A 11 -1.67 0.18 -15.11
C GLU A 11 -2.73 0.65 -16.13
N ARG A 12 -2.37 0.58 -17.42
CA ARG A 12 -3.33 0.91 -18.50
C ARG A 12 -4.54 -0.02 -18.43
N GLU A 13 -5.73 0.58 -18.58
CA GLU A 13 -7.03 -0.12 -18.58
C GLU A 13 -7.42 -0.75 -17.23
N GLU A 14 -6.66 -0.49 -16.17
CA GLU A 14 -6.92 -0.99 -14.82
C GLU A 14 -7.74 0.02 -13.99
N SER A 15 -8.72 -0.47 -13.22
CA SER A 15 -9.38 0.38 -12.21
C SER A 15 -8.54 0.47 -10.94
N LEU A 16 -8.66 1.57 -10.18
CA LEU A 16 -7.96 1.79 -8.91
C LEU A 16 -8.04 0.59 -7.95
N PHE A 17 -9.19 -0.07 -7.91
CA PHE A 17 -9.38 -1.19 -7.01
C PHE A 17 -8.91 -2.54 -7.57
N VAL A 18 -8.67 -2.65 -8.88
CA VAL A 18 -7.98 -3.83 -9.44
C VAL A 18 -6.49 -3.68 -9.15
N CYS A 19 -5.93 -2.47 -9.34
CA CYS A 19 -4.56 -2.12 -8.97
C CYS A 19 -4.29 -2.46 -7.50
N ALA A 20 -5.09 -1.96 -6.56
CA ALA A 20 -4.90 -2.26 -5.14
C ALA A 20 -4.93 -3.78 -4.82
N LYS A 21 -5.76 -4.57 -5.52
CA LYS A 21 -5.83 -6.02 -5.31
C LYS A 21 -4.59 -6.72 -5.88
N ARG A 22 -4.12 -6.30 -7.06
CA ARG A 22 -2.91 -6.82 -7.70
C ARG A 22 -1.68 -6.54 -6.83
N GLU A 23 -1.49 -5.30 -6.42
CA GLU A 23 -0.34 -4.88 -5.60
C GLU A 23 -0.30 -5.61 -4.25
N VAL A 24 -1.43 -5.77 -3.56
CA VAL A 24 -1.49 -6.55 -2.31
C VAL A 24 -1.06 -8.01 -2.56
N MET A 25 -1.50 -8.61 -3.66
CA MET A 25 -1.12 -9.98 -4.01
C MET A 25 0.38 -10.08 -4.34
N GLU A 26 0.90 -9.17 -5.15
CA GLU A 26 2.32 -9.15 -5.58
C GLU A 26 3.27 -8.93 -4.40
N GLU A 27 2.96 -7.97 -3.52
CA GLU A 27 3.87 -7.58 -2.44
C GLU A 27 3.77 -8.45 -1.19
N THR A 28 2.62 -9.13 -0.98
CA THR A 28 2.34 -9.84 0.27
C THR A 28 1.83 -11.27 0.11
N GLY A 29 1.40 -11.67 -1.08
CA GLY A 29 0.74 -12.96 -1.33
C GLY A 29 -0.68 -13.09 -0.74
N VAL A 30 -1.27 -11.99 -0.27
CA VAL A 30 -2.62 -11.98 0.32
C VAL A 30 -3.65 -11.63 -0.76
N ASP A 31 -4.72 -12.42 -0.85
CA ASP A 31 -5.88 -12.05 -1.66
C ASP A 31 -6.84 -11.20 -0.86
N VAL A 32 -7.36 -10.12 -1.45
CA VAL A 32 -8.26 -9.18 -0.79
C VAL A 32 -9.53 -8.93 -1.60
N ASP A 33 -10.60 -8.61 -0.88
CA ASP A 33 -11.79 -8.01 -1.47
C ASP A 33 -11.91 -6.54 -1.08
N ARG A 34 -12.04 -5.72 -2.12
CA ARG A 34 -12.05 -4.26 -2.09
C ARG A 34 -13.33 -3.73 -1.48
N ASP A 35 -13.25 -2.66 -0.70
CA ASP A 35 -14.42 -1.94 -0.20
C ASP A 35 -14.57 -0.56 -0.84
N ARG A 36 -13.78 0.40 -0.36
CA ARG A 36 -13.97 1.82 -0.66
C ARG A 36 -12.67 2.59 -0.55
N VAL A 37 -12.60 3.72 -1.26
CA VAL A 37 -11.57 4.74 -1.03
C VAL A 37 -11.78 5.30 0.36
N SER A 38 -10.73 5.25 1.17
CA SER A 38 -10.74 5.64 2.57
C SER A 38 -10.00 6.96 2.80
N TYR A 39 -8.97 7.19 1.99
CA TYR A 39 -8.18 8.40 2.04
C TYR A 39 -7.59 8.70 0.67
N VAL A 40 -7.45 9.99 0.38
CA VAL A 40 -6.79 10.49 -0.81
C VAL A 40 -5.70 11.44 -0.35
N LYS A 41 -4.48 11.22 -0.85
CA LYS A 41 -3.34 12.09 -0.64
C LYS A 41 -2.85 12.58 -1.99
N GLN A 42 -2.68 13.89 -2.09
CA GLN A 42 -2.20 14.54 -3.28
C GLN A 42 -1.02 15.42 -2.91
N TRP A 43 0.05 15.32 -3.69
CA TRP A 43 1.22 16.17 -3.53
C TRP A 43 1.98 16.31 -4.84
N VAL A 44 2.78 17.38 -4.97
CA VAL A 44 3.57 17.66 -6.16
C VAL A 44 5.04 17.49 -5.80
N ASP A 45 5.73 16.64 -6.55
CA ASP A 45 7.18 16.52 -6.51
C ASP A 45 7.77 17.50 -7.53
N THR A 46 8.29 18.63 -7.05
CA THR A 46 8.89 19.64 -7.94
C THR A 46 10.28 19.25 -8.44
N GLU A 47 10.96 18.30 -7.78
CA GLU A 47 12.29 17.84 -8.21
C GLU A 47 12.17 16.85 -9.36
N LEU A 48 11.17 15.97 -9.29
CA LEU A 48 10.90 14.96 -10.31
C LEU A 48 9.83 15.38 -11.34
N ASP A 49 9.21 16.56 -11.17
CA ASP A 49 8.11 17.10 -11.99
C ASP A 49 6.90 16.15 -12.08
N TYR A 50 6.51 15.57 -10.94
CA TYR A 50 5.36 14.68 -10.84
C TYR A 50 4.25 15.23 -9.97
N HIS A 51 3.03 14.87 -10.36
CA HIS A 51 1.85 15.08 -9.54
C HIS A 51 1.36 13.73 -9.01
N HIS A 52 1.58 13.49 -7.74
CA HIS A 52 1.19 12.26 -7.08
C HIS A 52 -0.24 12.35 -6.58
N VAL A 53 -1.04 11.32 -6.91
CA VAL A 53 -2.36 11.08 -6.33
C VAL A 53 -2.37 9.65 -5.81
N GLU A 54 -2.30 9.51 -4.50
CA GLU A 54 -2.35 8.24 -3.79
C GLU A 54 -3.77 8.02 -3.25
N LEU A 55 -4.39 6.89 -3.57
CA LEU A 55 -5.68 6.48 -3.03
C LEU A 55 -5.52 5.25 -2.14
N PHE A 56 -5.90 5.40 -0.87
CA PHE A 56 -5.85 4.31 0.10
C PHE A 56 -7.19 3.59 0.09
N ILE A 57 -7.16 2.31 -0.24
CA ILE A 57 -8.34 1.45 -0.33
C ILE A 57 -8.49 0.67 0.97
N LEU A 58 -9.65 0.81 1.62
CA LEU A 58 -10.01 -0.09 2.71
C LEU A 58 -10.51 -1.41 2.12
N VAL A 59 -10.07 -2.52 2.69
CA VAL A 59 -10.49 -3.88 2.29
C VAL A 59 -11.44 -4.44 3.35
N LYS A 60 -12.45 -5.20 2.91
CA LYS A 60 -13.50 -5.78 3.77
C LYS A 60 -13.16 -7.18 4.25
N SER A 61 -12.45 -7.93 3.42
CA SER A 61 -12.06 -9.31 3.70
C SER A 61 -10.74 -9.62 2.99
N PHE A 62 -10.06 -10.62 3.51
CA PHE A 62 -8.79 -11.10 2.99
C PHE A 62 -8.65 -12.60 3.21
N CYS A 63 -7.78 -13.22 2.43
CA CYS A 63 -7.41 -14.63 2.54
C CYS A 63 -5.90 -14.79 2.33
N GLY A 64 -5.25 -15.56 3.18
CA GLY A 64 -3.81 -15.81 3.12
C GLY A 64 -3.07 -15.31 4.35
N LYS A 65 -1.74 -15.43 4.31
CA LYS A 65 -0.83 -14.92 5.33
C LYS A 65 0.24 -14.09 4.63
N PRO A 66 0.48 -12.85 5.07
CA PRO A 66 1.44 -11.99 4.41
C PRO A 66 2.85 -12.54 4.57
N ALA A 67 3.59 -12.52 3.48
CA ALA A 67 5.02 -12.74 3.43
C ALA A 67 5.57 -11.83 2.33
N ALA A 68 6.67 -11.13 2.60
CA ALA A 68 7.29 -10.30 1.58
C ALA A 68 7.75 -11.20 0.43
N ASP A 69 7.40 -10.82 -0.80
CA ASP A 69 8.02 -11.40 -1.99
C ASP A 69 9.31 -10.63 -2.31
N ASP A 70 10.34 -11.35 -2.75
CA ASP A 70 11.64 -10.80 -3.15
C ASP A 70 11.58 -10.20 -4.59
N ASN A 71 10.40 -10.26 -5.23
CA ASN A 71 10.17 -9.82 -6.61
C ASN A 71 9.75 -8.35 -6.76
N SER A 72 9.99 -7.48 -5.77
CA SER A 72 9.66 -6.06 -5.92
C SER A 72 10.47 -5.47 -7.08
N GLU A 73 9.81 -5.13 -8.20
CA GLU A 73 10.45 -4.40 -9.29
C GLU A 73 11.00 -3.08 -8.73
N ILE A 74 12.31 -2.91 -8.80
CA ILE A 74 12.98 -1.68 -8.35
C ILE A 74 12.73 -0.61 -9.40
N SER A 75 11.66 0.15 -9.24
CA SER A 75 11.45 1.41 -9.94
C SER A 75 11.97 2.57 -9.06
N PRO A 76 12.23 3.76 -9.62
CA PRO A 76 12.54 4.95 -8.81
C PRO A 76 11.42 5.33 -7.82
N PHE A 77 10.23 4.73 -7.95
CA PHE A 77 9.08 4.93 -7.09
C PHE A 77 8.80 3.74 -6.16
N THR A 78 9.49 2.61 -6.33
CA THR A 78 9.27 1.40 -5.53
C THR A 78 10.33 1.31 -4.45
N LEU A 79 9.88 1.08 -3.21
CA LEU A 79 10.79 0.82 -2.09
C LEU A 79 11.10 -0.67 -2.03
N LEU A 80 12.32 -1.01 -1.61
CA LEU A 80 12.66 -2.39 -1.29
C LEU A 80 11.79 -2.89 -0.14
N ILE A 81 10.98 -3.92 -0.41
CA ILE A 81 10.09 -4.54 0.57
C ILE A 81 10.90 -5.57 1.34
N SER A 82 11.14 -5.30 2.62
CA SER A 82 11.92 -6.21 3.48
C SER A 82 11.06 -7.15 4.32
N ASP A 83 9.77 -6.84 4.50
CA ASP A 83 8.84 -7.59 5.33
C ASP A 83 7.38 -7.26 4.98
N ALA A 84 6.47 -8.20 5.23
CA ALA A 84 5.02 -8.03 5.07
C ALA A 84 4.29 -8.74 6.21
N ARG A 85 3.47 -7.99 6.96
CA ARG A 85 2.78 -8.51 8.16
C ARG A 85 1.42 -7.87 8.36
N PHE A 86 0.55 -8.59 9.07
CA PHE A 86 -0.58 -7.96 9.75
C PHE A 86 -0.08 -7.35 11.05
N LEU A 87 -0.38 -6.07 11.24
CA LEU A 87 -0.10 -5.35 12.48
C LEU A 87 -1.40 -5.12 13.23
N ALA A 88 -1.45 -5.51 14.49
CA ALA A 88 -2.52 -5.15 15.40
C ALA A 88 -2.48 -3.64 15.71
N ARG A 89 -3.61 -3.10 16.14
CA ARG A 89 -3.77 -1.66 16.40
C ARG A 89 -2.78 -1.15 17.46
N ASP A 90 -2.56 -1.92 18.50
CA ASP A 90 -1.59 -1.63 19.55
C ASP A 90 -0.17 -1.62 19.00
N GLU A 91 0.21 -2.60 18.17
CA GLU A 91 1.53 -2.65 17.52
C GLU A 91 1.80 -1.45 16.59
N MET A 92 0.76 -0.86 15.97
CA MET A 92 0.91 0.31 15.09
C MET A 92 1.45 1.57 15.80
N HIS A 93 1.32 1.66 17.13
CA HIS A 93 1.84 2.80 17.89
C HIS A 93 3.37 2.80 17.93
N ASP A 94 3.96 1.61 18.03
CA ASP A 94 5.39 1.40 18.26
C ASP A 94 6.22 1.37 16.97
N VAL A 95 5.56 1.34 15.81
CA VAL A 95 6.23 1.35 14.50
C VAL A 95 6.04 2.68 13.78
N SER A 96 6.97 3.02 12.89
CA SER A 96 6.79 4.16 11.98
C SER A 96 5.89 3.73 10.82
N VAL A 97 4.73 4.38 10.65
CA VAL A 97 3.77 4.09 9.57
C VAL A 97 3.68 5.30 8.66
N TYR A 98 3.64 5.08 7.36
CA TYR A 98 3.41 6.13 6.37
C TYR A 98 2.21 5.80 5.47
N PRO A 99 1.33 6.80 5.18
CA PRO A 99 1.28 8.12 5.80
C PRO A 99 0.87 8.04 7.28
N GLU A 100 1.38 8.97 8.11
CA GLU A 100 1.17 8.96 9.57
C GLU A 100 -0.30 8.90 9.99
N MET A 101 -1.18 9.48 9.18
CA MET A 101 -2.63 9.49 9.42
C MET A 101 -3.22 8.07 9.56
N LEU A 102 -2.58 7.04 8.99
CA LEU A 102 -3.05 5.65 9.10
C LEU A 102 -2.98 5.09 10.52
N LYS A 103 -2.09 5.62 11.39
CA LYS A 103 -1.91 5.10 12.75
C LYS A 103 -3.19 5.09 13.59
N ASN A 104 -4.06 6.09 13.40
CA ASN A 104 -5.19 6.35 14.31
C ASN A 104 -6.57 6.28 13.63
N LYS A 105 -6.66 6.01 12.33
CA LYS A 105 -7.92 6.16 11.58
C LYS A 105 -8.75 4.89 11.38
N PHE A 106 -8.14 3.71 11.42
CA PHE A 106 -8.80 2.45 11.04
C PHE A 106 -8.62 1.40 12.08
#